data_AF-A0A521APC1-F1
#
_entry.id   AF-A0A521APC1-F1
#
_cell.length_a   1.000
_cell.length_b   1.000
_cell.length_c   1.000
_cell.angle_alpha   90.00
_cell.angle_beta   90.00
_cell.angle_gamma   90.00
#
_symmetry.space_group_name_H-M   'P 1'
#
loop_
_entity.id
_entity.type
_entity.pdbx_description
1 polymer ?
#
loop_
_entity_poly.entity_id
_entity_poly.type
_entity_poly.pdbx_seq_one_letter_code
_entity_poly.pdbx_strand_id
1 'polypeptide(L)'
;MRLVLILLLILVCWRSHAAPSAEVCEWAAAQAAQEYGVPLDILGALTLTETGRRMGGIVRPWAWSANSEGEGTWFDDPQSAVAFAQDRVAQGRTNLDIGCFQLNYRWHHQGFASVAQMFDPLENARYAARFVSQLHGETGDWRKAAGMFHSRTQVHATRYLARFDTLRAMLRERGFQGIGDGPETYNSFAGIASDQRVRVRERVMLLGAPLGTGVTGHPGSLAAIGAGRGVAFGASAEPLIVAAKGPIFEPPPPP
;
A
#
# COMPACT_ATOMS: atom_id res chain seq x y z
N MET A 1 -2.33 -49.53 16.28
CA MET A 1 -2.84 -49.02 14.98
C MET A 1 -3.99 -48.01 15.09
N ARG A 2 -4.95 -48.14 16.03
CA ARG A 2 -6.06 -47.16 16.16
C ARG A 2 -5.69 -45.79 16.77
N LEU A 3 -4.61 -45.70 17.56
CA LEU A 3 -4.15 -44.40 18.11
C LEU A 3 -3.40 -43.53 17.10
N VAL A 4 -2.71 -44.13 16.12
CA VAL A 4 -1.94 -43.37 15.09
C VAL A 4 -2.89 -42.67 14.12
N LEU A 5 -4.09 -43.22 13.91
CA LEU A 5 -5.11 -42.62 13.05
C LEU A 5 -5.77 -41.37 13.65
N ILE A 6 -5.73 -41.20 14.98
CA ILE A 6 -6.35 -40.05 15.66
C ILE A 6 -5.40 -38.85 15.67
N LEU A 7 -4.08 -39.05 15.69
CA LEU A 7 -3.10 -37.97 15.60
C LEU A 7 -3.02 -37.34 14.19
N LEU A 8 -3.41 -38.08 13.14
CA LEU A 8 -3.42 -37.59 11.75
C LEU A 8 -4.65 -36.72 11.41
N LEU A 9 -5.67 -36.67 12.27
CA LEU A 9 -6.88 -35.86 12.06
C LEU A 9 -6.86 -34.49 12.78
N ILE A 10 -5.83 -34.20 13.59
CA ILE A 10 -5.66 -32.90 14.27
C ILE A 10 -4.80 -31.93 13.43
N LEU A 11 -4.24 -32.39 12.31
CA LEU A 11 -3.73 -31.54 11.22
C LEU A 11 -4.89 -30.96 10.39
N VAL A 12 -5.95 -30.48 11.06
CA VAL A 12 -6.87 -29.53 10.44
C VAL A 12 -6.01 -28.32 10.13
N CYS A 13 -5.67 -28.16 8.86
CA CYS A 13 -5.01 -26.98 8.33
C CYS A 13 -5.64 -25.75 8.98
N TRP A 14 -4.90 -25.11 9.87
CA TRP A 14 -5.11 -23.69 10.10
C TRP A 14 -4.81 -23.04 8.76
N ARG A 15 -5.85 -22.95 7.93
CA ARG A 15 -5.85 -22.03 6.80
C ARG A 15 -5.72 -20.68 7.48
N SER A 16 -4.50 -20.14 7.48
CA SER A 16 -4.26 -18.72 7.73
C SER A 16 -5.15 -17.98 6.75
N HIS A 17 -6.34 -17.59 7.21
CA HIS A 17 -7.14 -16.68 6.45
C HIS A 17 -6.32 -15.40 6.45
N ALA A 18 -5.88 -14.98 5.26
CA ALA A 18 -5.37 -13.61 5.11
C ALA A 18 -6.43 -12.71 5.76
N ALA A 19 -6.04 -11.97 6.80
CA ALA A 19 -6.96 -11.09 7.48
C ALA A 19 -7.61 -10.21 6.40
N PRO A 20 -8.95 -10.11 6.36
CA PRO A 20 -9.66 -9.28 5.41
C PRO A 20 -8.96 -7.92 5.25
N SER A 21 -8.79 -7.46 4.01
CA SER A 21 -8.04 -6.24 3.64
C SER A 21 -8.35 -5.02 4.53
N ALA A 22 -9.58 -4.92 5.04
CA ALA A 22 -9.96 -3.91 6.02
C ALA A 22 -9.29 -4.07 7.39
N GLU A 23 -9.27 -5.28 7.95
CA GLU A 23 -8.76 -5.56 9.29
C GLU A 23 -7.28 -5.23 9.43
N VAL A 24 -6.49 -5.46 8.38
CA VAL A 24 -5.07 -5.11 8.40
C VAL A 24 -4.84 -3.59 8.40
N CYS A 25 -5.68 -2.80 7.72
CA CYS A 25 -5.60 -1.33 7.79
C CYS A 25 -6.08 -0.81 9.15
N GLU A 26 -7.16 -1.38 9.68
CA GLU A 26 -7.72 -0.99 10.99
C GLU A 26 -6.72 -1.27 12.12
N TRP A 27 -6.11 -2.46 12.10
CA TRP A 27 -5.04 -2.82 13.03
C TRP A 27 -3.83 -1.90 12.87
N ALA A 28 -3.36 -1.66 11.64
CA ALA A 28 -2.21 -0.80 11.40
C ALA A 28 -2.46 0.65 11.86
N ALA A 29 -3.67 1.17 11.63
CA ALA A 29 -4.09 2.47 12.13
C ALA A 29 -4.08 2.49 13.67
N ALA A 30 -4.59 1.46 14.35
CA ALA A 30 -4.54 1.39 15.81
C ALA A 30 -3.10 1.40 16.35
N GLN A 31 -2.22 0.58 15.76
CA GLN A 31 -0.81 0.50 16.16
C GLN A 31 -0.08 1.84 15.94
N ALA A 32 -0.17 2.40 14.74
CA ALA A 32 0.52 3.65 14.41
C ALA A 32 -0.05 4.86 15.17
N ALA A 33 -1.36 4.89 15.43
CA ALA A 33 -1.97 5.92 16.27
C ALA A 33 -1.37 5.92 17.68
N GLN A 34 -1.24 4.73 18.28
CA GLN A 34 -0.61 4.57 19.58
C GLN A 34 0.87 4.97 19.57
N GLU A 35 1.64 4.50 18.59
CA GLU A 35 3.09 4.75 18.48
C GLU A 35 3.43 6.25 18.35
N TYR A 36 2.61 7.01 17.63
CA TYR A 36 2.88 8.43 17.31
C TYR A 36 2.02 9.42 18.11
N GLY A 37 1.22 8.95 19.07
CA GLY A 37 0.35 9.79 19.88
C GLY A 37 -0.75 10.50 19.09
N VAL A 38 -1.18 9.92 17.96
CA VAL A 38 -2.29 10.42 17.15
C VAL A 38 -3.59 9.82 17.69
N PRO A 39 -4.67 10.59 17.88
CA PRO A 39 -5.96 10.01 18.26
C PRO A 39 -6.44 8.97 17.24
N LEU A 40 -6.90 7.81 17.72
CA LEU A 40 -7.33 6.71 16.85
C LEU A 40 -8.47 7.12 15.92
N ASP A 41 -9.38 7.98 16.38
CA ASP A 41 -10.47 8.50 15.55
C ASP A 41 -9.97 9.39 14.41
N ILE A 42 -8.81 10.02 14.53
CA ILE A 42 -8.16 10.77 13.45
C ILE A 42 -7.57 9.81 12.43
N LEU A 43 -6.69 8.90 12.85
CA LEU A 43 -6.00 8.01 11.92
C LEU A 43 -6.96 7.00 11.28
N GLY A 44 -7.95 6.52 12.03
CA GLY A 44 -9.03 5.68 11.52
C GLY A 44 -9.92 6.40 10.51
N ALA A 45 -10.28 7.66 10.75
CA ALA A 45 -11.03 8.45 9.78
C ALA A 45 -10.22 8.79 8.53
N LEU A 46 -8.91 9.00 8.64
CA LEU A 46 -8.02 9.16 7.48
C LEU A 46 -8.09 7.93 6.59
N THR A 47 -7.79 6.72 7.10
CA THR A 47 -7.82 5.51 6.25
C THR A 47 -9.19 5.23 5.63
N LEU A 48 -10.29 5.50 6.36
CA LEU A 48 -11.64 5.40 5.82
C LEU A 48 -11.90 6.43 4.72
N THR A 49 -11.38 7.65 4.86
CA THR A 49 -11.51 8.70 3.84
C THR A 49 -10.67 8.36 2.62
N GLU A 50 -9.50 7.78 2.79
CA GLU A 50 -8.63 7.42 1.65
C GLU A 50 -9.09 6.17 0.92
N THR A 51 -9.57 5.14 1.63
CA THR A 51 -9.81 3.82 1.03
C THR A 51 -11.15 3.18 1.36
N GLY A 52 -12.01 3.86 2.13
CA GLY A 52 -13.31 3.35 2.53
C GLY A 52 -14.17 2.90 1.35
N ARG A 53 -14.50 1.61 1.33
CA ARG A 53 -15.37 0.97 0.34
C ARG A 53 -16.38 0.07 1.03
N ARG A 54 -17.55 -0.08 0.43
CA ARG A 54 -18.62 -0.90 1.00
C ARG A 54 -18.40 -2.38 0.72
N MET A 55 -18.48 -3.17 1.77
CA MET A 55 -18.36 -4.62 1.75
C MET A 55 -19.36 -5.20 2.76
N GLY A 56 -20.27 -6.06 2.28
CA GLY A 56 -21.31 -6.61 3.16
C GLY A 56 -22.20 -5.55 3.82
N GLY A 57 -22.42 -4.40 3.15
CA GLY A 57 -23.23 -3.30 3.67
C GLY A 57 -22.48 -2.31 4.57
N ILE A 58 -21.22 -2.56 4.91
CA ILE A 58 -20.41 -1.72 5.82
C ILE A 58 -19.25 -1.08 5.03
N VAL A 59 -19.00 0.21 5.25
CA VAL A 59 -17.83 0.92 4.71
C VAL A 59 -16.61 0.64 5.58
N ARG A 60 -15.58 0.04 4.99
CA ARG A 60 -14.33 -0.31 5.66
C ARG A 60 -13.13 0.04 4.76
N PRO A 61 -11.93 0.31 5.33
CA PRO A 61 -10.75 0.61 4.54
C PRO A 61 -10.29 -0.59 3.70
N TRP A 62 -9.35 -0.37 2.78
CA TRP A 62 -8.81 -1.43 1.92
C TRP A 62 -7.31 -1.25 1.67
N ALA A 63 -6.53 -2.24 2.07
CA ALA A 63 -5.07 -2.21 2.07
C ALA A 63 -4.48 -2.26 0.67
N TRP A 64 -5.02 -3.11 -0.21
CA TRP A 64 -4.44 -3.37 -1.51
C TRP A 64 -5.05 -2.45 -2.57
N SER A 65 -4.90 -1.15 -2.34
CA SER A 65 -5.41 -0.08 -3.18
C SER A 65 -4.27 0.68 -3.84
N ALA A 66 -4.39 0.90 -5.15
CA ALA A 66 -3.45 1.71 -5.90
C ALA A 66 -4.21 2.59 -6.88
N ASN A 67 -3.92 3.88 -6.90
CA ASN A 67 -4.53 4.84 -7.84
C ASN A 67 -3.47 5.58 -8.61
N SER A 68 -3.46 5.44 -9.93
CA SER A 68 -2.55 6.17 -10.81
C SER A 68 -3.37 6.99 -11.79
N GLU A 69 -3.29 8.32 -11.67
CA GLU A 69 -3.89 9.27 -12.63
C GLU A 69 -5.41 9.10 -12.84
N GLY A 70 -6.13 8.63 -11.80
CA GLY A 70 -7.58 8.39 -11.86
C GLY A 70 -7.97 6.99 -12.30
N GLU A 71 -7.01 6.15 -12.72
CA GLU A 71 -7.18 4.71 -12.91
C GLU A 71 -6.87 3.99 -11.59
N GLY A 72 -7.79 4.04 -10.63
CA GLY A 72 -7.62 3.28 -9.39
C GLY A 72 -8.14 1.86 -9.48
N THR A 73 -7.39 0.95 -8.87
CA THR A 73 -7.67 -0.47 -8.82
C THR A 73 -7.61 -0.96 -7.38
N TRP A 74 -8.66 -1.65 -6.96
CA TRP A 74 -8.67 -2.45 -5.74
C TRP A 74 -8.26 -3.87 -6.12
N PHE A 75 -7.19 -4.34 -5.50
CA PHE A 75 -6.66 -5.68 -5.70
C PHE A 75 -7.13 -6.60 -4.58
N ASP A 76 -7.37 -7.87 -4.89
CA ASP A 76 -7.78 -8.86 -3.89
C ASP A 76 -6.56 -9.38 -3.09
N ASP A 77 -5.36 -9.23 -3.64
CA ASP A 77 -4.10 -9.67 -3.06
C ASP A 77 -3.01 -8.58 -3.14
N PRO A 78 -2.06 -8.58 -2.19
CA PRO A 78 -0.99 -7.58 -2.15
C PRO A 78 0.00 -7.71 -3.32
N GLN A 79 0.25 -8.91 -3.83
CA GLN A 79 1.24 -9.13 -4.88
C GLN A 79 0.82 -8.44 -6.19
N SER A 80 -0.45 -8.56 -6.56
CA SER A 80 -1.04 -7.89 -7.73
C SER A 80 -0.97 -6.36 -7.60
N ALA A 81 -1.22 -5.82 -6.40
CA ALA A 81 -1.14 -4.38 -6.15
C ALA A 81 0.29 -3.84 -6.27
N VAL A 82 1.25 -4.55 -5.68
CA VAL A 82 2.68 -4.21 -5.76
C VAL A 82 3.18 -4.30 -7.21
N ALA A 83 2.84 -5.36 -7.94
CA ALA A 83 3.25 -5.53 -9.33
C ALA A 83 2.70 -4.40 -10.22
N PHE A 84 1.43 -4.02 -10.04
CA PHE A 84 0.84 -2.87 -10.73
C PHE A 84 1.59 -1.58 -10.43
N ALA A 85 1.86 -1.29 -9.15
CA ALA A 85 2.56 -0.08 -8.76
C ALA A 85 4.00 -0.02 -9.29
N GLN A 86 4.73 -1.13 -9.24
CA GLN A 86 6.09 -1.22 -9.77
C GLN A 86 6.12 -1.00 -11.28
N ASP A 87 5.16 -1.56 -12.03
CA ASP A 87 5.02 -1.34 -13.48
C ASP A 87 4.78 0.15 -13.79
N ARG A 88 3.89 0.82 -13.05
CA ARG A 88 3.64 2.27 -13.20
C ARG A 88 4.90 3.10 -12.94
N VAL A 89 5.62 2.79 -11.86
CA VAL A 89 6.88 3.48 -11.53
C VAL A 89 7.94 3.25 -12.61
N ALA A 90 8.08 2.01 -13.11
CA ALA A 90 9.03 1.69 -14.18
C ALA A 90 8.73 2.42 -15.49
N GLN A 91 7.47 2.77 -15.75
CA GLN A 91 7.03 3.58 -16.88
C GLN A 91 7.15 5.10 -16.62
N GLY A 92 7.68 5.53 -15.47
CA GLY A 92 7.78 6.93 -15.08
C GLY A 92 6.47 7.56 -14.58
N ARG A 93 5.39 6.79 -14.43
CA ARG A 93 4.09 7.24 -13.93
C ARG A 93 4.08 7.23 -12.40
N THR A 94 4.72 8.25 -11.83
CA THR A 94 4.98 8.36 -10.38
C THR A 94 3.86 9.00 -9.57
N ASN A 95 2.87 9.63 -10.23
CA ASN A 95 1.66 10.13 -9.56
C ASN A 95 0.72 8.95 -9.25
N LEU A 96 1.03 8.25 -8.17
CA LEU A 96 0.46 6.97 -7.78
C LEU A 96 0.20 6.96 -6.27
N ASP A 97 -1.05 6.83 -5.85
CA ASP A 97 -1.44 6.71 -4.44
C ASP A 97 -1.44 5.23 -4.01
N ILE A 98 -0.87 4.93 -2.84
CA ILE A 98 -0.61 3.54 -2.41
C ILE A 98 -1.14 3.27 -0.99
N GLY A 99 -1.85 2.15 -0.85
CA GLY A 99 -2.10 1.51 0.44
C GLY A 99 -3.27 2.09 1.23
N CYS A 100 -3.37 1.65 2.49
CA CYS A 100 -4.44 2.01 3.44
C CYS A 100 -4.67 3.53 3.59
N PHE A 101 -3.62 4.33 3.42
CA PHE A 101 -3.63 5.79 3.57
C PHE A 101 -3.36 6.53 2.27
N GLN A 102 -3.41 5.85 1.11
CA GLN A 102 -3.24 6.43 -0.23
C GLN A 102 -2.05 7.39 -0.31
N LEU A 103 -0.90 6.97 0.22
CA LEU A 103 0.31 7.78 0.21
C LEU A 103 0.84 7.88 -1.22
N ASN A 104 0.90 9.09 -1.75
CA ASN A 104 1.36 9.34 -3.11
C ASN A 104 2.87 9.09 -3.26
N TYR A 105 3.24 8.18 -4.18
CA TYR A 105 4.61 7.78 -4.47
C TYR A 105 5.50 8.97 -4.83
N ARG A 106 5.05 9.86 -5.73
CA ARG A 106 5.83 11.03 -6.18
C ARG A 106 6.37 11.86 -5.00
N TRP A 107 5.56 12.01 -3.96
CA TRP A 107 5.89 12.87 -2.82
C TRP A 107 6.48 12.13 -1.62
N HIS A 108 6.08 10.87 -1.40
CA HIS A 108 6.34 10.18 -0.14
C HIS A 108 7.29 8.98 -0.26
N HIS A 109 7.64 8.52 -1.47
CA HIS A 109 8.41 7.28 -1.64
C HIS A 109 9.77 7.26 -0.93
N GLN A 110 10.43 8.41 -0.77
CA GLN A 110 11.73 8.51 -0.06
C GLN A 110 11.64 8.10 1.42
N GLY A 111 10.44 8.06 1.98
CA GLY A 111 10.19 7.54 3.33
C GLY A 111 10.18 6.02 3.43
N PHE A 112 10.34 5.31 2.31
CA PHE A 112 10.21 3.87 2.21
C PHE A 112 11.40 3.28 1.45
N ALA A 113 11.81 2.08 1.83
CA ALA A 113 12.87 1.32 1.19
C ALA A 113 12.46 0.78 -0.19
N SER A 114 11.15 0.64 -0.46
CA SER A 114 10.64 0.16 -1.74
C SER A 114 9.15 0.46 -1.93
N VAL A 115 8.66 0.33 -3.17
CA VAL A 115 7.22 0.32 -3.49
C VAL A 115 6.48 -0.75 -2.69
N ALA A 116 7.08 -1.93 -2.50
CA ALA A 116 6.47 -3.00 -1.72
C ALA A 116 6.28 -2.60 -0.25
N GLN A 117 7.24 -1.88 0.35
CA GLN A 117 7.10 -1.39 1.71
C GLN A 117 6.00 -0.33 1.84
N MET A 118 5.71 0.46 0.79
CA MET A 118 4.57 1.38 0.81
C MET A 118 3.22 0.66 0.92
N PHE A 119 3.14 -0.61 0.48
CA PHE A 119 1.95 -1.45 0.67
C PHE A 119 1.94 -2.19 2.00
N ASP A 120 3.05 -2.26 2.75
CA ASP A 120 3.01 -2.83 4.10
C ASP A 120 2.06 -2.00 4.96
N PRO A 121 0.95 -2.57 5.48
CA PRO A 121 -0.07 -1.76 6.15
C PRO A 121 0.47 -0.98 7.34
N LEU A 122 1.40 -1.57 8.10
CA LEU A 122 1.96 -0.94 9.29
C LEU A 122 2.93 0.17 8.92
N GLU A 123 3.83 -0.04 7.96
CA GLU A 123 4.74 1.01 7.51
C GLU A 123 3.99 2.17 6.81
N ASN A 124 2.95 1.86 6.04
CA ASN A 124 2.04 2.85 5.45
C ASN A 124 1.36 3.69 6.55
N ALA A 125 0.81 3.03 7.58
CA ALA A 125 0.17 3.69 8.71
C ALA A 125 1.15 4.51 9.56
N ARG A 126 2.35 3.99 9.83
CA ARG A 126 3.41 4.69 10.57
C ARG A 126 3.84 5.96 9.87
N TYR A 127 4.04 5.90 8.56
CA TYR A 127 4.35 7.09 7.77
C TYR A 127 3.21 8.11 7.85
N ALA A 128 1.97 7.67 7.64
CA ALA A 128 0.80 8.54 7.71
C ALA A 128 0.63 9.20 9.10
N ALA A 129 0.80 8.42 10.18
CA ALA A 129 0.72 8.89 11.55
C ALA A 129 1.80 9.92 11.88
N ARG A 130 3.04 9.66 11.47
CA ARG A 130 4.14 10.63 11.61
C ARG A 130 3.84 11.92 10.85
N PHE A 131 3.37 11.81 9.61
CA PHE A 131 3.08 12.96 8.76
C PHE A 131 1.94 13.81 9.32
N VAL A 132 0.80 13.22 9.69
CA VAL A 132 -0.31 13.98 10.28
C VAL A 132 0.05 14.56 11.65
N SER A 133 0.91 13.89 12.43
CA SER A 133 1.43 14.43 13.69
C SER A 133 2.30 15.68 13.48
N GLN A 134 3.13 15.70 12.44
CA GLN A 134 3.89 16.91 12.06
C GLN A 134 2.96 18.06 11.66
N LEU A 135 1.94 17.78 10.85
CA LEU A 135 0.92 18.76 10.47
C LEU A 135 0.12 19.26 11.68
N HIS A 136 -0.13 18.41 12.67
CA HIS A 136 -0.71 18.82 13.94
C HIS A 136 0.24 19.74 14.71
N GLY A 137 1.55 19.48 14.72
CA GLY A 137 2.55 20.40 15.26
C GLY A 137 2.54 21.78 14.58
N GLU A 138 2.28 21.83 13.27
CA GLU A 138 2.13 23.09 12.50
C GLU A 138 0.83 23.84 12.85
N THR A 139 -0.27 23.11 13.09
CA THR A 139 -1.63 23.70 13.13
C THR A 139 -2.24 23.82 14.52
N GLY A 140 -1.79 22.99 15.48
CA GLY A 140 -2.40 22.81 16.80
C GLY A 140 -3.80 22.21 16.77
N ASP A 141 -4.26 21.68 15.63
CA ASP A 141 -5.63 21.22 15.44
C ASP A 141 -5.66 19.97 14.54
N TRP A 142 -6.13 18.85 15.09
CA TRP A 142 -6.15 17.57 14.38
C TRP A 142 -7.03 17.57 13.13
N ARG A 143 -8.12 18.34 13.11
CA ARG A 143 -8.99 18.46 11.93
C ARG A 143 -8.29 19.27 10.84
N LYS A 144 -7.60 20.35 11.19
CA LYS A 144 -6.78 21.10 10.21
C LYS A 144 -5.64 20.24 9.67
N ALA A 145 -4.96 19.49 10.54
CA ALA A 145 -3.93 18.54 10.14
C ALA A 145 -4.45 17.48 9.17
N ALA A 146 -5.64 16.91 9.41
CA ALA A 146 -6.28 15.97 8.49
C ALA A 146 -6.62 16.60 7.13
N GLY A 147 -7.04 17.88 7.10
CA GLY A 147 -7.24 18.60 5.84
C GLY A 147 -5.94 18.78 5.06
N MET A 148 -4.86 19.19 5.76
CA MET A 148 -3.53 19.38 5.16
C MET A 148 -2.85 18.07 4.74
N PHE A 149 -3.21 16.95 5.38
CA PHE A 149 -2.76 15.61 4.98
C PHE A 149 -3.15 15.33 3.53
N HIS A 150 -4.39 15.68 3.16
CA HIS A 150 -4.87 15.55 1.79
C HIS A 150 -4.38 16.69 0.88
N SER A 151 -4.50 17.95 1.32
CA SER A 151 -4.05 19.10 0.54
C SER A 151 -3.88 20.35 1.39
N ARG A 152 -2.80 21.10 1.16
CA ARG A 152 -2.64 22.46 1.72
C ARG A 152 -3.52 23.51 1.02
N THR A 153 -4.13 23.16 -0.12
CA THR A 153 -5.04 24.05 -0.83
C THR A 153 -6.42 23.99 -0.19
N GLN A 154 -6.88 25.12 0.36
CA GLN A 154 -8.09 25.21 1.20
C GLN A 154 -9.35 24.59 0.58
N VAL A 155 -9.59 24.79 -0.72
CA VAL A 155 -10.79 24.27 -1.40
C VAL A 155 -10.79 22.74 -1.45
N HIS A 156 -9.63 22.11 -1.66
CA HIS A 156 -9.49 20.65 -1.69
C HIS A 156 -9.58 20.06 -0.28
N ALA A 157 -8.90 20.68 0.69
CA ALA A 157 -9.00 20.32 2.10
C ALA A 157 -10.46 20.38 2.60
N THR A 158 -11.22 21.41 2.23
CA THR A 158 -12.61 21.57 2.67
C THR A 158 -13.51 20.45 2.14
N ARG A 159 -13.36 20.08 0.86
CA ARG A 159 -14.13 18.97 0.27
C ARG A 159 -13.79 17.64 0.94
N TYR A 160 -12.50 17.40 1.17
CA TYR A 160 -12.01 16.22 1.88
C TYR A 160 -12.58 16.13 3.29
N LEU A 161 -12.53 17.26 4.03
CA LEU A 161 -12.95 17.33 5.42
C LEU A 161 -14.44 17.04 5.62
N ALA A 162 -15.32 17.39 4.67
CA ALA A 162 -16.74 17.05 4.77
C ALA A 162 -16.96 15.53 4.91
N ARG A 163 -16.22 14.74 4.14
CA ARG A 163 -16.28 13.28 4.22
C ARG A 163 -15.55 12.74 5.46
N PHE A 164 -14.35 13.25 5.73
CA PHE A 164 -13.58 12.90 6.93
C PHE A 164 -14.39 13.10 8.22
N ASP A 165 -15.06 14.25 8.37
CA ASP A 165 -15.86 14.56 9.56
C ASP A 165 -17.02 13.59 9.73
N THR A 166 -17.70 13.24 8.63
CA THR A 166 -18.79 12.26 8.64
C THR A 166 -18.28 10.90 9.11
N LEU A 167 -17.21 10.40 8.50
CA LEU A 167 -16.63 9.09 8.83
C LEU A 167 -16.07 9.06 10.25
N ARG A 168 -15.43 10.15 10.70
CA ARG A 168 -14.93 10.30 12.07
C ARG A 168 -16.05 10.24 13.10
N ALA A 169 -17.17 10.94 12.86
CA ALA A 169 -18.32 10.91 13.75
C ALA A 169 -18.88 9.48 13.88
N MET A 170 -19.10 8.81 12.74
CA MET A 170 -19.58 7.42 12.71
C MET A 170 -18.60 6.46 13.41
N LEU A 171 -17.29 6.61 13.18
CA LEU A 171 -16.25 5.79 13.78
C LEU A 171 -16.22 5.94 15.32
N ARG A 172 -16.33 7.18 15.83
CA ARG A 172 -16.36 7.44 17.29
C ARG A 172 -17.56 6.80 17.96
N GLU A 173 -18.70 6.79 17.29
CA GLU A 173 -19.96 6.27 17.85
C GLU A 173 -20.06 4.75 17.75
N ARG A 174 -19.62 4.18 16.63
CA ARG A 174 -20.00 2.81 16.24
C ARG A 174 -18.81 1.89 15.95
N GLY A 175 -17.59 2.42 15.92
CA GLY A 175 -16.40 1.69 15.49
C GLY A 175 -16.41 1.36 13.99
N PHE A 176 -15.33 0.71 13.52
CA PHE A 176 -15.18 0.36 12.10
C PHE A 176 -16.28 -0.57 11.57
N GLN A 177 -16.85 -1.43 12.42
CA GLN A 177 -17.90 -2.38 12.03
C GLN A 177 -19.29 -1.73 11.90
N GLY A 178 -19.46 -0.51 12.40
CA GLY A 178 -20.77 0.16 12.46
C GLY A 178 -21.04 1.16 11.33
N ILE A 179 -20.15 1.28 10.35
CA ILE A 179 -20.22 2.31 9.31
C ILE A 179 -21.08 1.82 8.13
N GLY A 180 -22.35 1.53 8.40
CA GLY A 180 -23.32 1.12 7.38
C GLY A 180 -23.56 2.25 6.37
N ASP A 181 -24.20 3.34 6.75
CA ASP A 181 -24.61 4.39 5.80
C ASP A 181 -23.50 5.42 5.48
N GLY A 182 -22.24 5.03 5.63
CA GLY A 182 -21.10 5.93 5.45
C GLY A 182 -20.83 6.26 3.99
N PRO A 183 -20.20 7.42 3.70
CA PRO A 183 -19.77 7.76 2.36
C PRO A 183 -18.54 6.93 1.92
N GLU A 184 -18.62 6.32 0.74
CA GLU A 184 -17.50 5.61 0.10
C GLU A 184 -16.54 6.57 -0.60
N THR A 185 -15.36 6.08 -0.99
CA THR A 185 -14.23 6.91 -1.42
C THR A 185 -14.50 7.86 -2.57
N TYR A 186 -15.29 7.39 -3.53
CA TYR A 186 -16.00 8.07 -4.60
C TYR A 186 -16.03 7.10 -5.79
N ASN A 187 -17.13 7.13 -6.53
CA ASN A 187 -17.51 6.22 -7.60
C ASN A 187 -16.64 6.26 -8.89
N SER A 188 -15.35 6.59 -8.82
CA SER A 188 -14.44 6.53 -9.99
C SER A 188 -13.53 5.30 -10.02
N PHE A 189 -13.40 4.56 -8.91
CA PHE A 189 -12.55 3.36 -8.85
C PHE A 189 -13.26 2.05 -9.27
N ALA A 190 -14.56 2.11 -9.56
CA ALA A 190 -15.36 0.95 -9.91
C ALA A 190 -15.43 0.66 -11.42
N GLY A 191 -14.79 1.46 -12.27
CA GLY A 191 -15.04 1.47 -13.73
C GLY A 191 -14.10 0.66 -14.61
N ILE A 192 -13.06 0.01 -14.08
CA ILE A 192 -12.19 -0.85 -14.91
C ILE A 192 -12.73 -2.28 -14.86
N ALA A 193 -13.37 -2.66 -15.97
CA ALA A 193 -13.96 -3.97 -16.23
C ALA A 193 -13.03 -5.10 -15.78
N SER A 194 -13.62 -6.16 -15.20
CA SER A 194 -12.93 -7.39 -14.80
C SER A 194 -11.91 -7.90 -15.82
N ASP A 195 -12.14 -7.64 -17.10
CA ASP A 195 -11.34 -8.11 -18.22
C ASP A 195 -9.95 -7.46 -18.27
N GLN A 196 -9.81 -6.21 -17.82
CA GLN A 196 -8.48 -5.60 -17.66
C GLN A 196 -7.72 -6.19 -16.47
N ARG A 197 -8.42 -6.59 -15.39
CA ARG A 197 -7.79 -7.31 -14.26
C ARG A 197 -7.29 -8.69 -14.67
N VAL A 198 -8.07 -9.43 -15.47
CA VAL A 198 -7.65 -10.71 -16.04
C VAL A 198 -6.41 -10.53 -16.92
N ARG A 199 -6.38 -9.52 -17.80
CA ARG A 199 -5.22 -9.26 -18.66
C ARG A 199 -3.95 -8.83 -17.91
N VAL A 200 -4.07 -8.02 -16.87
CA VAL A 200 -2.91 -7.65 -16.03
C VAL A 200 -2.39 -8.89 -15.29
N ARG A 201 -3.29 -9.69 -14.70
CA ARG A 201 -2.93 -10.95 -14.06
C ARG A 201 -2.28 -11.94 -15.05
N GLU A 202 -2.83 -12.10 -16.25
CA GLU A 202 -2.25 -12.95 -17.31
C GLU A 202 -0.89 -12.43 -17.77
N ARG A 203 -0.72 -11.11 -17.94
CA ARG A 203 0.58 -10.52 -18.33
C ARG A 203 1.63 -10.72 -17.23
N VAL A 204 1.27 -10.55 -15.97
CA VAL A 204 2.16 -10.82 -14.82
C VAL A 204 2.53 -12.31 -14.76
N MET A 205 1.57 -13.20 -15.05
CA MET A 205 1.82 -14.65 -15.11
C MET A 205 2.65 -15.07 -16.33
N LEU A 206 2.54 -14.36 -17.46
CA LEU A 206 3.26 -14.65 -18.71
C LEU A 206 4.74 -14.19 -18.66
N LEU A 207 5.04 -13.19 -17.83
CA LEU A 207 6.39 -12.64 -17.66
C LEU A 207 7.22 -13.29 -16.53
N GLY A 208 6.71 -14.33 -15.87
CA GLY A 208 7.52 -15.17 -14.98
C GLY A 208 6.71 -15.92 -13.91
N ALA A 209 6.45 -17.21 -14.19
CA ALA A 209 6.02 -18.31 -13.31
C ALA A 209 4.92 -18.05 -12.22
N PRO A 210 3.91 -18.94 -12.09
CA PRO A 210 2.90 -18.82 -11.05
C PRO A 210 3.53 -18.88 -9.64
N LEU A 211 3.11 -17.97 -8.75
CA LEU A 211 3.46 -17.99 -7.34
C LEU A 211 3.00 -19.32 -6.72
N GLY A 212 3.95 -20.12 -6.21
CA GLY A 212 3.67 -21.35 -5.46
C GLY A 212 4.16 -22.67 -6.09
N THR A 213 4.93 -22.64 -7.18
CA THR A 213 5.59 -23.87 -7.67
C THR A 213 6.85 -24.18 -6.85
N GLY A 214 6.95 -25.43 -6.36
CA GLY A 214 8.09 -25.89 -5.56
C GLY A 214 9.38 -25.96 -6.37
N VAL A 215 10.51 -25.67 -5.71
CA VAL A 215 11.84 -25.81 -6.31
C VAL A 215 12.12 -27.30 -6.55
N THR A 216 12.04 -27.72 -7.81
CA THR A 216 12.54 -29.02 -8.28
C THR A 216 13.83 -28.77 -9.07
N GLY A 217 15.00 -29.13 -8.49
CA GLY A 217 16.35 -28.91 -9.06
C GLY A 217 16.55 -29.50 -10.47
N HIS A 218 17.55 -29.12 -11.27
CA HIS A 218 19.02 -29.20 -11.07
C HIS A 218 19.77 -28.12 -11.92
N PRO A 219 21.03 -27.76 -11.57
CA PRO A 219 21.79 -26.76 -12.32
C PRO A 219 22.35 -27.35 -13.62
N GLY A 220 21.96 -26.79 -14.75
CA GLY A 220 22.56 -27.11 -16.04
C GLY A 220 21.68 -26.75 -17.22
N SER A 221 21.98 -25.61 -17.84
CA SER A 221 22.33 -25.52 -19.26
C SER A 221 22.40 -24.06 -19.68
N LEU A 222 23.64 -23.63 -19.89
CA LEU A 222 24.00 -22.48 -20.72
C LEU A 222 23.35 -22.63 -22.10
N ALA A 223 22.64 -21.59 -22.55
CA ALA A 223 22.50 -21.26 -23.96
C ALA A 223 22.19 -19.75 -24.09
N ALA A 224 23.20 -18.93 -23.80
CA ALA A 224 23.31 -17.64 -24.44
C ALA A 224 23.69 -17.91 -25.91
N ILE A 225 22.75 -17.74 -26.84
CA ILE A 225 23.09 -17.61 -28.26
C ILE A 225 23.38 -16.14 -28.50
N GLY A 226 24.67 -15.82 -28.55
CA GLY A 226 25.15 -14.57 -29.12
C GLY A 226 25.19 -14.65 -30.64
N ALA A 227 24.90 -13.53 -31.29
CA ALA A 227 25.45 -13.18 -32.58
C ALA A 227 25.84 -11.69 -32.54
N GLY A 228 27.15 -11.42 -32.43
CA GLY A 228 27.69 -10.06 -32.40
C GLY A 228 29.20 -10.06 -32.14
N ARG A 229 29.98 -9.96 -33.22
CA ARG A 229 31.44 -10.03 -33.31
C ARG A 229 32.20 -8.88 -32.60
N GLY A 230 33.36 -9.24 -32.01
CA GLY A 230 34.61 -8.44 -31.89
C GLY A 230 34.56 -7.21 -30.97
N VAL A 231 35.58 -6.82 -30.19
CA VAL A 231 37.04 -6.96 -30.29
C VAL A 231 37.62 -6.80 -28.87
N ALA A 232 38.81 -7.39 -28.66
CA ALA A 232 39.55 -7.48 -27.39
C ALA A 232 40.21 -6.18 -26.91
N PHE A 233 40.47 -6.10 -25.59
CA PHE A 233 41.76 -5.90 -24.91
C PHE A 233 41.67 -5.00 -23.66
N GLY A 234 42.36 -5.42 -22.59
CA GLY A 234 42.92 -4.49 -21.60
C GLY A 234 42.56 -4.77 -20.14
N ALA A 235 43.50 -5.36 -19.41
CA ALA A 235 43.43 -5.66 -17.98
C ALA A 235 43.66 -4.43 -17.09
N SER A 236 43.10 -4.44 -15.86
CA SER A 236 43.85 -4.52 -14.58
C SER A 236 43.16 -3.84 -13.38
N ALA A 237 43.22 -4.56 -12.25
CA ALA A 237 43.40 -4.12 -10.86
C ALA A 237 42.33 -3.26 -10.12
N GLU A 238 41.57 -3.95 -9.24
CA GLU A 238 41.46 -3.76 -7.76
C GLU A 238 40.96 -2.42 -7.13
N PRO A 239 40.42 -2.47 -5.88
CA PRO A 239 39.27 -1.66 -5.45
C PRO A 239 39.63 -0.50 -4.50
N LEU A 240 38.70 0.45 -4.32
CA LEU A 240 38.75 1.40 -3.20
C LEU A 240 37.36 1.68 -2.60
N ILE A 241 37.26 1.42 -1.30
CA ILE A 241 36.19 1.83 -0.39
C ILE A 241 36.24 3.35 -0.19
N VAL A 242 35.10 4.03 -0.21
CA VAL A 242 34.87 5.24 0.61
C VAL A 242 33.43 5.28 1.11
N ALA A 243 33.28 5.43 2.43
CA ALA A 243 32.06 5.73 3.14
C ALA A 243 31.82 7.26 3.21
N ALA A 244 30.57 7.71 3.10
CA ALA A 244 30.07 9.00 3.60
C ALA A 244 28.55 8.91 3.80
N LYS A 245 28.05 8.97 5.04
CA LYS A 245 27.49 10.14 5.76
C LYS A 245 26.15 10.62 5.18
N GLY A 246 25.10 10.51 6.02
CA GLY A 246 23.68 10.42 5.63
C GLY A 246 22.98 11.72 5.21
N PRO A 247 21.66 11.70 4.98
CA PRO A 247 20.94 12.87 4.51
C PRO A 247 20.16 13.57 5.62
N ILE A 248 20.43 14.88 5.68
CA ILE A 248 19.53 15.94 6.11
C ILE A 248 18.36 15.96 5.11
N PHE A 249 17.12 15.87 5.60
CA PHE A 249 15.93 15.98 4.74
C PHE A 249 15.57 17.45 4.54
N GLU A 250 15.60 17.90 3.29
CA GLU A 250 14.93 19.11 2.85
C GLU A 250 13.42 18.86 2.69
N PRO A 251 12.57 19.85 3.03
CA PRO A 251 11.12 19.74 2.80
C PRO A 251 10.82 19.64 1.29
N PRO A 252 9.75 18.92 0.90
CA PRO A 252 9.39 18.77 -0.51
C PRO A 252 9.08 20.13 -1.16
N PRO A 253 9.40 20.32 -2.45
CA PRO A 253 9.10 21.56 -3.15
C PRO A 253 7.59 21.77 -3.29
N PRO A 254 7.11 23.03 -3.24
CA PRO A 254 5.70 23.35 -3.45
C PRO A 254 5.27 23.03 -4.91
N PRO A 255 3.96 22.83 -5.14
CA PRO A 255 3.40 22.39 -6.42
C PRO A 255 3.67 23.34 -7.59
#